data_AF-A0A7W1V134-F1
#
_entry.id   AF-A0A7W1V134-F1
#
_cell.length_a   1.000
_cell.length_b   1.000
_cell.length_c   1.000
_cell.angle_alpha   90.00
_cell.angle_beta   90.00
_cell.angle_gamma   90.00
#
_symmetry.space_group_name_H-M   'P 1'
#
loop_
_entity.id
_entity.type
_entity.pdbx_description
1 polymer ?
#
loop_
_entity_poly.entity_id
_entity_poly.type
_entity_poly.pdbx_seq_one_letter_code
_entity_poly.pdbx_strand_id
1 'polypeptide(L)'
;RFGAKKGDFAIAYVTAHEIGHHIQTLLGTSQKVRQLQSKVSKVEANQLSVALELQADFYAGLWAHYIQNYIDENDIEVAISAAQAVGDDAIQKRVQGHVVPDSFTHGTSAQRKEWFLKGFRSGEFNQHDTFSAILD
;
A
#
# COMPACT_ATOMS: atom_id res chain seq x y z
N ARG A 1 12.43 15.53 5.69
CA ARG A 1 12.38 14.51 6.76
C ARG A 1 10.91 14.21 7.03
N PHE A 2 10.43 13.04 6.62
CA PHE A 2 9.01 12.66 6.65
C PHE A 2 8.68 12.12 8.06
N GLY A 3 7.64 12.68 8.69
CA GLY A 3 7.33 12.56 10.13
C GLY A 3 6.85 11.19 10.63
N ALA A 4 7.52 10.09 10.28
CA ALA A 4 7.36 8.85 11.02
C ALA A 4 7.97 9.02 12.42
N LYS A 5 7.30 8.51 13.48
CA LYS A 5 8.00 8.22 14.74
C LYS A 5 9.18 7.32 14.37
N LYS A 6 10.41 7.81 14.54
CA LYS A 6 11.61 7.00 14.29
C LYS A 6 11.49 5.70 15.08
N GLY A 7 11.36 4.59 14.36
CA GLY A 7 11.37 3.24 14.90
C GLY A 7 11.81 2.31 13.78
N ASP A 8 12.62 1.32 14.10
CA ASP A 8 13.17 0.34 13.14
C ASP A 8 12.05 -0.34 12.33
N PHE A 9 10.84 -0.41 12.89
CA PHE A 9 9.69 -1.01 12.23
C PHE A 9 9.12 -0.22 11.05
N ALA A 10 9.32 1.10 10.98
CA ALA A 10 8.94 1.86 9.78
C ALA A 10 9.74 1.39 8.55
N ILE A 11 11.01 1.05 8.74
CA ILE A 11 11.87 0.50 7.69
C ILE A 11 11.44 -0.94 7.36
N ALA A 12 11.08 -1.72 8.39
CA ALA A 12 10.59 -3.08 8.20
C ALA A 12 9.29 -3.11 7.38
N TYR A 13 8.33 -2.21 7.66
CA TYR A 13 7.12 -2.04 6.86
C TYR A 13 7.43 -1.70 5.40
N VAL A 14 8.28 -0.70 5.12
CA VAL A 14 8.65 -0.34 3.75
C VAL A 14 9.31 -1.52 3.04
N THR A 15 10.20 -2.23 3.73
CA THR A 15 10.87 -3.41 3.17
C THR A 15 9.88 -4.51 2.82
N ALA A 16 8.93 -4.80 3.71
CA ALA A 16 7.87 -5.77 3.47
C ALA A 16 6.96 -5.36 2.30
N HIS A 17 6.70 -4.06 2.14
CA HIS A 17 5.95 -3.49 1.02
C HIS A 17 6.69 -3.70 -0.33
N GLU A 18 7.99 -3.42 -0.40
CA GLU A 18 8.80 -3.66 -1.60
C GLU A 18 8.89 -5.16 -1.95
N ILE A 19 8.97 -6.03 -0.93
CA ILE A 19 8.85 -7.48 -1.13
C ILE A 19 7.47 -7.84 -1.68
N GLY A 20 6.41 -7.15 -1.23
CA GLY A 20 5.07 -7.25 -1.79
C GLY A 20 5.05 -6.99 -3.31
N HIS A 21 5.73 -5.95 -3.79
CA HIS A 21 5.88 -5.72 -5.23
C HIS A 21 6.66 -6.81 -5.95
N HIS A 22 7.67 -7.38 -5.30
CA HIS A 22 8.38 -8.53 -5.85
C HIS A 22 7.45 -9.75 -5.99
N ILE A 23 6.61 -10.03 -4.98
CA ILE A 23 5.59 -11.09 -5.04
C ILE A 23 4.63 -10.85 -6.22
N GLN A 24 4.15 -9.62 -6.41
CA GLN A 24 3.31 -9.26 -7.57
C GLN A 24 3.99 -9.54 -8.92
N THR A 25 5.30 -9.35 -8.99
CA THR A 25 6.09 -9.68 -10.18
C THR A 25 6.11 -11.19 -10.41
N LEU A 26 6.38 -11.98 -9.36
CA LEU A 26 6.41 -13.45 -9.44
C LEU A 26 5.05 -14.05 -9.81
N LEU A 27 3.96 -13.44 -9.34
CA LEU A 27 2.58 -13.85 -9.64
C LEU A 27 2.07 -13.33 -11.00
N GLY A 28 2.85 -12.49 -11.69
CA GLY A 28 2.47 -11.88 -12.97
C GLY A 28 1.51 -10.69 -12.88
N THR A 29 1.08 -10.30 -11.67
CA THR A 29 0.17 -9.16 -11.44
C THR A 29 0.75 -7.86 -11.98
N SER A 30 2.02 -7.54 -11.69
CA SER A 30 2.66 -6.30 -12.15
C SER A 30 2.71 -6.22 -13.69
N GLN A 31 2.93 -7.36 -14.35
CA GLN A 31 2.98 -7.45 -15.80
C GLN A 31 1.59 -7.25 -16.42
N LYS A 32 0.55 -7.82 -15.78
CA LYS A 32 -0.84 -7.63 -16.18
C LYS A 32 -1.29 -6.17 -16.04
N VAL A 33 -0.96 -5.52 -14.92
CA VAL A 33 -1.23 -4.10 -14.70
C VAL A 33 -0.60 -3.25 -15.79
N ARG A 34 0.69 -3.47 -16.09
CA ARG A 34 1.39 -2.73 -17.15
C ARG A 34 0.71 -2.87 -18.53
N GLN A 35 0.23 -4.07 -18.87
CA GLN A 35 -0.48 -4.31 -20.12
C GLN A 35 -1.86 -3.63 -20.18
N LEU A 36 -2.55 -3.50 -19.04
CA LEU A 36 -3.84 -2.82 -18.96
C LEU A 36 -3.65 -1.30 -19.05
N GLN A 37 -2.66 -0.75 -18.33
CA GLN A 37 -2.33 0.67 -18.33
C GLN A 37 -2.04 1.21 -19.74
N SER A 38 -1.46 0.41 -20.64
CA SER A 38 -1.18 0.84 -22.02
C SER A 38 -2.42 0.95 -22.90
N LYS A 39 -3.61 0.58 -22.41
CA LYS A 39 -4.85 0.48 -23.20
C LYS A 39 -5.96 1.40 -22.69
N VAL A 40 -5.71 2.14 -21.61
CA VAL A 40 -6.72 2.94 -20.91
C VAL A 40 -6.25 4.39 -20.78
N SER A 41 -7.15 5.28 -20.35
CA SER A 41 -6.81 6.68 -20.09
C SER A 41 -5.78 6.81 -18.96
N LYS A 42 -5.16 7.99 -18.85
CA LYS A 42 -4.20 8.26 -17.77
C LYS A 42 -4.82 8.11 -16.37
N VAL A 43 -6.08 8.48 -16.20
CA VAL A 43 -6.80 8.38 -14.92
C VAL A 43 -7.06 6.91 -14.57
N GLU A 44 -7.53 6.10 -15.52
CA GLU A 44 -7.72 4.66 -15.32
C GLU A 44 -6.38 3.94 -15.08
N ALA A 45 -5.32 4.34 -15.79
CA ALA A 45 -3.98 3.81 -15.56
C ALA A 45 -3.46 4.12 -14.15
N ASN A 46 -3.79 5.30 -13.64
CA ASN A 46 -3.49 5.72 -12.28
C ASN A 46 -4.26 4.89 -11.23
N GLN A 47 -5.55 4.62 -11.45
CA GLN A 47 -6.34 3.72 -10.59
C GLN A 47 -5.76 2.29 -10.55
N LEU A 48 -5.27 1.78 -11.68
CA LEU A 48 -4.55 0.51 -11.74
C LEU A 48 -3.27 0.51 -10.89
N SER A 49 -2.52 1.63 -10.87
CA SER A 49 -1.38 1.78 -9.96
C SER A 49 -1.83 1.76 -8.50
N VAL A 50 -2.89 2.52 -8.16
CA VAL A 50 -3.43 2.55 -6.79
C VAL A 50 -3.79 1.14 -6.32
N ALA A 51 -4.49 0.35 -7.14
CA ALA A 51 -4.84 -1.03 -6.80
C ALA A 51 -3.58 -1.90 -6.54
N LEU A 52 -2.55 -1.76 -7.37
CA LEU A 52 -1.28 -2.49 -7.22
C LEU A 52 -0.55 -2.11 -5.92
N GLU A 53 -0.49 -0.83 -5.59
CA GLU A 53 0.14 -0.31 -4.38
C GLU A 53 -0.57 -0.79 -3.11
N LEU A 54 -1.90 -0.76 -3.09
CA LEU A 54 -2.69 -1.24 -1.96
C LEU A 54 -2.55 -2.76 -1.74
N GLN A 55 -2.32 -3.52 -2.82
CA GLN A 55 -2.05 -4.95 -2.69
C GLN A 55 -0.69 -5.22 -2.04
N ALA A 56 0.31 -4.38 -2.30
CA ALA A 56 1.59 -4.46 -1.61
C ALA A 56 1.47 -4.09 -0.12
N ASP A 57 0.61 -3.12 0.24
CA ASP A 57 0.26 -2.85 1.64
C ASP A 57 -0.40 -4.06 2.32
N PHE A 58 -1.31 -4.74 1.62
CA PHE A 58 -1.91 -5.97 2.11
C PHE A 58 -0.86 -7.06 2.36
N TYR A 59 0.09 -7.26 1.45
CA TYR A 59 1.18 -8.23 1.63
C TYR A 59 2.09 -7.88 2.80
N ALA A 60 2.41 -6.60 3.00
CA ALA A 60 3.16 -6.15 4.18
C ALA A 60 2.39 -6.43 5.49
N GLY A 61 1.08 -6.20 5.50
CA GLY A 61 0.21 -6.55 6.63
C GLY A 61 0.17 -8.06 6.90
N LEU A 62 0.04 -8.86 5.84
CA LEU A 62 0.07 -10.32 5.92
C LEU A 62 1.39 -10.83 6.51
N TRP A 63 2.52 -10.27 6.06
CA TRP A 63 3.81 -10.59 6.67
C TRP A 63 3.84 -10.25 8.17
N ALA A 64 3.36 -9.07 8.55
CA ALA A 64 3.27 -8.66 9.95
C ALA A 64 2.40 -9.60 10.79
N HIS A 65 1.34 -10.19 10.21
CA HIS A 65 0.52 -11.22 10.87
C HIS A 65 1.38 -12.43 11.26
N TYR A 66 2.21 -12.94 10.36
CA TYR A 66 3.00 -14.14 10.60
C TYR A 66 4.19 -13.92 11.54
N ILE A 67 4.60 -12.67 11.77
CA ILE A 67 5.70 -12.35 12.68
C ILE A 67 5.23 -11.71 14.00
N GLN A 68 3.95 -11.83 14.36
CA GLN A 68 3.36 -11.23 15.57
C GLN A 68 4.13 -11.52 16.87
N ASN A 69 4.81 -12.67 16.97
CA ASN A 69 5.62 -13.02 18.13
C ASN A 69 6.94 -12.22 18.25
N TYR A 70 7.28 -11.43 17.23
CA TYR A 70 8.53 -10.66 17.13
C TYR A 70 8.30 -9.15 17.11
N ILE A 71 7.05 -8.69 17.23
CA ILE A 71 6.65 -7.28 17.12
C ILE A 71 5.61 -6.96 18.21
N ASP A 72 5.54 -5.70 18.63
CA ASP A 72 4.53 -5.24 19.58
C ASP A 72 3.44 -4.36 18.94
N GLU A 73 2.43 -3.96 19.72
CA GLU A 73 1.35 -3.10 19.22
C GLU A 73 1.86 -1.72 18.74
N ASN A 74 2.93 -1.21 19.35
CA ASN A 74 3.51 0.07 18.94
C ASN A 74 4.24 -0.06 17.59
N ASP A 75 4.85 -1.20 17.28
CA ASP A 75 5.38 -1.48 15.94
C ASP A 75 4.28 -1.43 14.87
N ILE A 76 3.10 -2.00 15.14
CA ILE A 76 1.95 -1.94 14.24
C ILE A 76 1.48 -0.50 14.02
N GLU A 77 1.40 0.31 15.09
CA GLU A 77 1.07 1.73 14.97
C GLU A 77 2.13 2.52 14.19
N VAL A 78 3.42 2.16 14.31
CA VAL A 78 4.51 2.73 13.49
C VAL A 78 4.33 2.38 12.01
N ALA A 79 4.00 1.13 11.69
CA ALA A 79 3.73 0.71 10.31
C ALA A 79 2.52 1.44 9.71
N ILE A 80 1.42 1.55 10.47
CA ILE A 80 0.23 2.31 10.05
C ILE A 80 0.59 3.77 9.80
N SER A 81 1.34 4.39 10.72
CA SER A 81 1.76 5.78 10.56
C SER A 81 2.64 5.97 9.31
N ALA A 82 3.56 5.04 9.04
CA ALA A 82 4.38 5.05 7.84
C ALA A 82 3.51 4.89 6.57
N ALA A 83 2.56 3.97 6.59
CA ALA A 83 1.65 3.73 5.47
C ALA A 83 0.81 4.97 5.14
N GLN A 84 0.28 5.64 6.16
CA GLN A 84 -0.45 6.89 6.00
C GLN A 84 0.45 8.03 5.51
N ALA A 85 1.70 8.10 5.95
CA ALA A 85 2.59 9.20 5.61
C ALA A 85 2.98 9.27 4.12
N VAL A 86 2.85 8.15 3.39
CA VAL A 86 3.17 8.05 1.96
C VAL A 86 1.93 7.96 1.05
N GLY A 87 0.72 8.10 1.60
CA GLY A 87 -0.48 8.29 0.79
C GLY A 87 -0.41 9.60 -0.01
N ASP A 88 -0.94 9.59 -1.24
CA ASP A 88 -0.84 10.74 -2.14
C ASP A 88 -1.53 11.98 -1.57
N ASP A 89 -2.64 11.82 -0.84
CA ASP A 89 -3.34 12.90 -0.15
C ASP A 89 -2.45 13.56 0.94
N ALA A 90 -1.72 12.76 1.72
CA ALA A 90 -0.80 13.26 2.74
C ALA A 90 0.42 13.94 2.12
N ILE A 91 0.98 13.39 1.04
CA ILE A 91 2.11 13.96 0.31
C ILE A 91 1.70 15.28 -0.34
N GLN A 92 0.61 15.29 -1.11
CA GLN A 92 0.12 16.47 -1.81
C GLN A 92 -0.26 17.59 -0.84
N LYS A 93 -1.00 17.28 0.23
CA LYS A 93 -1.33 18.29 1.24
C LYS A 93 -0.08 18.94 1.85
N ARG A 94 1.00 18.18 2.03
CA ARG A 94 2.28 18.68 2.57
C ARG A 94 3.09 19.49 1.56
N VAL A 95 3.07 19.10 0.28
CA VAL A 95 3.90 19.72 -0.77
C VAL A 95 3.22 20.92 -1.43
N GLN A 96 1.93 20.81 -1.72
CA GLN A 96 1.17 21.80 -2.52
C GLN A 96 -0.05 22.38 -1.80
N GLY A 97 -0.41 21.89 -0.61
CA GLY A 97 -1.50 22.43 0.23
C GLY A 97 -2.92 22.03 -0.19
N HIS A 98 -3.09 21.34 -1.32
CA HIS A 98 -4.37 20.84 -1.82
C HIS A 98 -4.22 19.44 -2.41
N VAL A 99 -5.34 18.74 -2.61
CA VAL A 99 -5.40 17.33 -3.04
C VAL A 99 -6.06 17.25 -4.42
N VAL A 100 -5.47 16.48 -5.33
CA VAL A 100 -5.97 16.22 -6.69
C VAL A 100 -6.13 14.71 -6.89
N PRO A 101 -7.34 14.15 -6.64
CA PRO A 101 -7.56 12.70 -6.63
C PRO A 101 -7.17 11.98 -7.93
N ASP A 102 -7.47 12.55 -9.09
CA ASP A 102 -7.22 11.91 -10.40
C ASP A 102 -5.73 11.68 -10.70
N SER A 103 -4.85 12.34 -9.94
CA SER A 103 -3.39 12.22 -10.08
C SER A 103 -2.77 11.12 -9.21
N PHE A 104 -3.56 10.47 -8.34
CA PHE A 104 -3.05 9.48 -7.39
C PHE A 104 -2.48 8.25 -8.09
N THR A 105 -1.38 7.75 -7.56
CA THR A 105 -0.75 6.49 -8.00
C THR A 105 -0.47 5.53 -6.84
N HIS A 106 -0.42 6.03 -5.60
CA HIS A 106 -0.14 5.28 -4.36
C HIS A 106 -1.36 5.16 -3.45
N GLY A 107 -2.48 5.81 -3.81
CA GLY A 107 -3.73 5.77 -3.06
C GLY A 107 -3.74 6.75 -1.89
N THR A 108 -4.88 6.81 -1.20
CA THR A 108 -5.03 7.66 -0.02
C THR A 108 -4.41 7.03 1.22
N SER A 109 -4.03 7.88 2.16
CA SER A 109 -3.58 7.48 3.50
C SER A 109 -4.57 6.52 4.17
N ALA A 110 -5.88 6.72 3.98
CA ALA A 110 -6.93 5.87 4.53
C ALA A 110 -6.92 4.48 3.89
N GLN A 111 -6.87 4.40 2.56
CA GLN A 111 -6.82 3.13 1.83
C GLN A 111 -5.57 2.31 2.20
N ARG A 112 -4.40 2.96 2.26
CA ARG A 112 -3.13 2.28 2.60
C ARG A 112 -3.17 1.66 4.00
N LYS A 113 -3.68 2.41 4.99
CA LYS A 113 -3.93 1.88 6.34
C LYS A 113 -4.91 0.71 6.32
N GLU A 114 -6.01 0.84 5.59
CA GLU A 114 -7.06 -0.17 5.53
C GLU A 114 -6.53 -1.50 5.00
N TRP A 115 -5.83 -1.48 3.86
CA TRP A 115 -5.31 -2.68 3.23
C TRP A 115 -4.19 -3.35 4.01
N PHE A 116 -3.29 -2.56 4.63
CA PHE A 116 -2.32 -3.10 5.60
C PHE A 116 -3.02 -3.82 6.75
N LEU A 117 -4.00 -3.17 7.39
CA LEU A 117 -4.74 -3.77 8.50
C LEU A 117 -5.55 -5.00 8.08
N LYS A 118 -6.08 -5.02 6.85
CA LYS A 118 -6.81 -6.18 6.32
C LYS A 118 -5.88 -7.39 6.20
N GLY A 119 -4.68 -7.22 5.65
CA GLY A 119 -3.66 -8.28 5.60
C GLY A 119 -3.27 -8.75 6.99
N PHE A 120 -2.98 -7.81 7.89
CA PHE A 120 -2.57 -8.09 9.26
C PHE A 120 -3.62 -8.85 10.08
N ARG A 121 -4.89 -8.45 9.98
CA ARG A 121 -5.99 -9.05 10.75
C ARG A 121 -6.44 -10.38 10.19
N SER A 122 -6.47 -10.52 8.86
CA SER A 122 -6.97 -11.74 8.23
C SER A 122 -5.99 -12.90 8.36
N GLY A 123 -4.69 -12.68 8.09
CA GLY A 123 -3.73 -13.77 7.94
C GLY A 123 -3.94 -14.63 6.68
N GLU A 124 -4.93 -14.28 5.86
CA GLU A 124 -5.41 -15.08 4.73
C GLU A 124 -4.95 -14.47 3.40
N PHE A 125 -4.13 -15.21 2.65
CA PHE A 125 -3.57 -14.69 1.39
C PHE A 125 -4.66 -14.26 0.40
N ASN A 126 -5.77 -15.00 0.29
CA ASN A 126 -6.81 -14.77 -0.71
C ASN A 126 -7.67 -13.50 -0.50
N GLN A 127 -7.45 -12.74 0.57
CA GLN A 127 -8.20 -11.50 0.89
C GLN A 127 -7.63 -10.24 0.20
N HIS A 128 -6.68 -10.41 -0.74
CA HIS A 128 -5.87 -9.36 -1.36
C HIS A 128 -6.46 -8.69 -2.62
N ASP A 129 -7.75 -8.88 -2.92
CA ASP A 129 -8.37 -8.37 -4.15
C ASP A 129 -8.65 -6.86 -4.08
N THR A 130 -7.59 -6.08 -4.27
CA THR A 130 -7.62 -4.62 -4.33
C THR A 130 -8.15 -4.09 -5.65
N PHE A 131 -8.09 -4.89 -6.72
CA PHE A 131 -8.49 -4.46 -8.05
C PHE A 131 -10.00 -4.29 -8.13
N SER A 132 -10.77 -5.27 -7.65
CA SER A 132 -12.23 -5.12 -7.55
C SER A 132 -12.61 -3.95 -6.63
N ALA A 133 -11.89 -3.74 -5.52
CA ALA A 133 -12.19 -2.64 -4.59
C ALA A 133 -11.91 -1.23 -5.13
N ILE A 134 -11.13 -1.09 -6.22
CA ILE A 134 -10.69 0.20 -6.77
C ILE A 134 -11.26 0.47 -8.16
N LEU A 135 -11.52 -0.59 -8.95
CA LEU A 135 -11.92 -0.49 -10.35
C LEU A 135 -13.42 -0.76 -10.59
N ASP A 136 -14.14 -1.28 -9.60
CA ASP A 136 -15.61 -1.40 -9.62
C ASP A 136 -16.29 -0.07 -9.26
#